data_AF-A0A6V7K9G1-F1
#
_entry.id   AF-A0A6V7K9G1-F1
#
_cell.length_a   1.000
_cell.length_b   1.000
_cell.length_c   1.000
_cell.angle_alpha   90.00
_cell.angle_beta   90.00
_cell.angle_gamma   90.00
#
_symmetry.space_group_name_H-M   'P 1'
#
loop_
_entity.id
_entity.type
_entity.pdbx_description
1 polymer ?
#
loop_
_entity_poly.entity_id
_entity_poly.type
_entity_poly.pdbx_seq_one_letter_code
_entity_poly.pdbx_strand_id
1 'polypeptide(L)'
;YYENSVDEEIAQFGENYIRGAVEFWDKAAMRNKALRTLLGPEGIRMYKLDGDEISFFRNKHVPVSSQRDFFQKKLKEKLAEKENVKIEEIPAITGQENVL
;
A
#
# COMPACT_ATOMS: atom_id res chain seq x y z
N TYR A 1 15.30 6.52 -0.68
CA TYR A 1 14.72 7.85 -0.95
C TYR A 1 14.19 8.41 0.36
N TYR A 2 14.16 9.73 0.55
CA TYR A 2 13.50 10.36 1.71
C TYR A 2 12.02 9.96 1.82
N GLU A 3 11.39 9.66 0.68
CA GLU A 3 10.03 9.13 0.59
C GLU A 3 9.85 7.85 1.40
N ASN A 4 10.80 6.91 1.36
CA ASN A 4 10.70 5.67 2.14
C ASN A 4 10.60 5.91 3.65
N SER A 5 11.33 6.90 4.19
CA SER A 5 11.24 7.21 5.62
C SER A 5 9.90 7.84 5.99
N VAL A 6 9.35 8.66 5.10
CA VAL A 6 8.02 9.26 5.27
C VAL A 6 6.93 8.19 5.18
N ASP A 7 7.07 7.24 4.24
CA ASP A 7 6.11 6.16 4.07
C ASP A 7 6.06 5.24 5.30
N GLU A 8 7.22 4.97 5.91
CA GLU A 8 7.30 4.25 7.18
C GLU A 8 6.62 5.03 8.32
N GLU A 9 6.77 6.35 8.38
CA GLU A 9 6.09 7.19 9.38
C GLU A 9 4.56 7.17 9.19
N ILE A 10 4.09 7.32 7.95
CA ILE A 10 2.65 7.23 7.61
C ILE A 10 2.08 5.88 8.05
N ALA A 11 2.81 4.78 7.83
CA ALA A 11 2.37 3.45 8.23
C ALA A 11 2.20 3.29 9.75
N GLN A 12 2.89 4.11 10.56
CA GLN A 12 2.78 4.08 12.03
C GLN A 12 1.53 4.81 12.56
N PHE A 13 0.92 5.70 11.78
CA PHE A 13 -0.29 6.44 12.20
C PHE A 13 -1.57 5.57 12.26
N GLY A 14 -1.50 4.33 11.77
CA GLY A 14 -2.56 3.32 11.93
C GLY A 14 -3.31 2.96 10.65
N GLU A 15 -4.27 2.04 10.78
CA GLU A 15 -4.94 1.36 9.65
C GLU A 15 -5.56 2.34 8.64
N ASN A 16 -6.22 3.40 9.11
CA ASN A 16 -6.87 4.39 8.22
C ASN A 16 -5.87 5.15 7.35
N TYR A 17 -4.70 5.49 7.90
CA TYR A 17 -3.64 6.16 7.14
C TYR A 17 -3.04 5.23 6.09
N ILE A 18 -2.81 3.96 6.44
CA ILE A 18 -2.33 2.96 5.48
C ILE A 18 -3.35 2.78 4.34
N ARG A 19 -4.65 2.67 4.65
CA ARG A 19 -5.71 2.57 3.64
C ARG A 19 -5.76 3.79 2.73
N GLY A 20 -5.67 4.99 3.31
CA GLY A 20 -5.63 6.25 2.56
C GLY A 20 -4.41 6.33 1.64
N ALA A 21 -3.25 5.84 2.08
CA ALA A 21 -2.04 5.78 1.26
C ALA A 21 -2.19 4.80 0.08
N VAL A 22 -2.77 3.61 0.30
CA VAL A 22 -3.10 2.68 -0.79
C VAL A 22 -4.02 3.34 -1.82
N GLU A 23 -5.11 3.97 -1.36
CA GLU A 23 -6.07 4.66 -2.25
C GLU A 23 -5.41 5.81 -3.03
N PHE A 24 -4.54 6.59 -2.38
CA PHE A 24 -3.79 7.67 -3.01
C PHE A 24 -2.92 7.14 -4.17
N TRP A 25 -2.13 6.10 -3.92
CA TRP A 25 -1.23 5.55 -4.94
C TRP A 25 -1.97 4.83 -6.06
N ASP A 26 -3.09 4.17 -5.76
CA ASP A 26 -3.96 3.60 -6.80
C ASP A 26 -4.52 4.69 -7.72
N LYS A 27 -5.01 5.80 -7.14
CA LYS A 27 -5.49 6.94 -7.92
C LYS A 27 -4.37 7.62 -8.71
N ALA A 28 -3.16 7.71 -8.15
CA ALA A 28 -2.00 8.23 -8.87
C ALA A 28 -1.66 7.36 -10.09
N ALA A 29 -1.65 6.03 -9.94
CA ALA A 29 -1.43 5.09 -11.03
C ALA A 29 -2.53 5.22 -12.11
N MET A 30 -3.80 5.30 -11.70
CA MET A 30 -4.93 5.50 -12.62
C MET A 30 -4.80 6.80 -13.41
N ARG A 31 -4.47 7.91 -12.75
CA ARG A 31 -4.23 9.21 -13.40
C ARG A 31 -3.12 9.09 -14.43
N ASN A 32 -1.98 8.48 -14.06
CA ASN A 32 -0.84 8.35 -14.96
C ASN A 32 -1.17 7.46 -16.18
N LYS A 33 -1.92 6.38 -16.00
CA LYS A 33 -2.46 5.56 -17.12
C LYS A 33 -3.39 6.37 -18.03
N ALA A 34 -4.26 7.19 -17.47
CA ALA A 34 -5.14 8.06 -18.24
C ALA A 34 -4.31 9.08 -19.05
N LEU A 35 -3.32 9.72 -18.43
CA LEU A 35 -2.42 10.66 -19.10
C LEU A 35 -1.61 10.00 -20.22
N ARG A 36 -1.16 8.75 -20.02
CA ARG A 36 -0.50 7.96 -21.07
C ARG A 36 -1.34 7.90 -22.35
N THR A 37 -2.64 7.65 -22.21
CA THR A 37 -3.57 7.55 -23.33
C THR A 37 -3.94 8.92 -23.91
N LEU A 38 -4.30 9.87 -23.04
CA LEU A 38 -4.81 11.19 -23.45
C LEU A 38 -3.77 12.03 -24.19
N LEU A 39 -2.49 11.89 -23.84
CA LEU A 39 -1.39 12.66 -24.44
C LEU A 39 -0.76 11.96 -25.66
N GLY A 40 -1.29 10.81 -26.09
CA GLY A 40 -0.81 10.09 -27.27
C GLY A 40 0.69 9.78 -27.23
N PRO A 41 1.48 10.11 -28.26
CA PRO A 41 2.91 9.81 -28.29
C PRO A 41 3.71 10.40 -27.13
N GLU A 42 3.32 11.57 -26.61
CA GLU A 42 3.98 12.18 -25.43
C GLU A 42 3.70 11.38 -24.17
N GLY A 43 2.44 11.02 -23.94
CA GLY A 43 2.03 10.19 -22.81
C GLY A 43 2.76 8.85 -22.81
N ILE A 44 2.96 8.26 -23.99
CA ILE A 44 3.70 7.00 -24.15
C ILE A 44 5.16 7.11 -23.70
N ARG A 45 5.79 8.28 -23.90
CA ARG A 45 7.18 8.54 -23.48
C ARG A 45 7.30 8.88 -22.00
N MET A 46 6.23 9.40 -21.38
CA MET A 46 6.24 9.83 -19.98
C MET A 46 5.85 8.74 -18.98
N TYR A 47 4.95 7.84 -19.34
CA TYR A 47 4.37 6.86 -18.41
C TYR A 47 4.43 5.45 -18.98
N LYS A 48 4.67 4.43 -18.16
CA LYS A 48 4.56 3.01 -18.53
C LYS A 48 3.10 2.55 -18.56
N LEU A 49 2.86 1.33 -19.04
CA LEU A 49 1.52 0.71 -19.09
C LEU A 49 0.88 0.53 -17.71
N ASP A 50 1.67 0.31 -16.67
CA ASP A 50 1.24 0.14 -15.28
C ASP A 50 1.01 1.47 -14.53
N GLY A 51 1.33 2.61 -15.15
CA GLY A 51 1.17 3.94 -14.57
C GLY A 51 2.43 4.51 -13.92
N ASP A 52 3.55 3.78 -13.93
CA ASP A 52 4.83 4.33 -13.46
C ASP A 52 5.40 5.37 -14.43
N GLU A 53 6.13 6.34 -13.89
CA GLU A 53 6.84 7.33 -14.69
C GLU A 53 8.10 6.74 -15.33
N ILE A 54 8.38 7.15 -16.57
CA ILE A 54 9.61 6.80 -17.29
C ILE A 54 10.63 7.90 -17.00
N SER A 55 11.77 7.52 -16.42
CA SER A 55 12.91 8.41 -16.19
C SER A 55 14.10 8.00 -17.07
N PHE A 56 14.79 8.99 -17.66
CA PHE A 56 15.86 8.75 -18.63
C PHE A 56 17.23 8.45 -17.99
N PHE A 57 17.53 9.05 -16.84
CA PHE A 57 18.86 8.92 -16.19
C PHE A 57 18.79 8.50 -14.72
N ARG A 58 17.87 9.10 -13.96
CA ARG A 58 17.67 8.78 -12.55
C ARG A 58 16.20 8.95 -12.23
N ASN A 59 15.65 8.01 -11.47
CA ASN A 59 14.32 8.16 -10.90
C ASN A 59 14.38 9.29 -9.86
N LYS A 60 13.58 10.34 -10.06
CA LYS A 60 13.49 11.45 -9.11
C LYS A 60 12.80 11.02 -7.81
N HIS A 61 11.83 10.11 -7.95
CA HIS A 61 10.94 9.60 -6.91
C HIS A 61 10.89 8.08 -6.97
N VAL A 62 10.46 7.45 -5.87
CA VAL A 62 10.13 6.03 -5.84
C VAL A 62 8.96 5.77 -6.81
N PRO A 63 9.02 4.73 -7.66
CA PRO A 63 7.93 4.43 -8.58
C PRO A 63 6.59 4.25 -7.88
N VAL A 64 5.51 4.68 -8.52
CA VAL A 64 4.13 4.63 -7.98
C VAL A 64 3.74 3.20 -7.62
N SER A 65 4.09 2.24 -8.47
CA SER A 65 3.89 0.81 -8.23
C SER A 65 4.56 0.35 -6.93
N SER A 66 5.80 0.77 -6.71
CA SER A 66 6.58 0.39 -5.53
C SER A 66 5.98 0.97 -4.24
N GLN A 67 5.51 2.21 -4.27
CA GLN A 67 4.85 2.83 -3.10
C GLN A 67 3.51 2.18 -2.78
N ARG A 68 2.70 1.90 -3.82
CA ARG A 68 1.46 1.13 -3.64
C ARG A 68 1.72 -0.23 -3.02
N ASP A 69 2.69 -0.98 -3.54
CA ASP A 69 3.01 -2.32 -3.07
C ASP A 69 3.53 -2.30 -1.62
N PHE A 70 4.28 -1.27 -1.24
CA PHE A 70 4.70 -1.03 0.15
C PHE A 70 3.49 -0.89 1.08
N PHE A 71 2.55 0.02 0.79
CA PHE A 71 1.39 0.24 1.67
C PHE A 71 0.41 -0.94 1.66
N GLN A 72 0.26 -1.65 0.54
CA GLN A 72 -0.51 -2.89 0.49
C GLN A 72 0.10 -3.97 1.39
N LYS A 73 1.43 -4.09 1.42
CA LYS A 73 2.13 -4.98 2.35
C LYS A 73 1.88 -4.58 3.80
N LYS A 74 2.08 -3.31 4.15
CA LYS A 74 1.81 -2.80 5.51
C LYS A 74 0.36 -3.02 5.94
N LEU A 75 -0.60 -2.87 5.02
CA LEU A 75 -2.01 -3.10 5.31
C LEU A 75 -2.26 -4.57 5.65
N LYS A 76 -1.68 -5.50 4.88
CA LYS A 76 -1.80 -6.94 5.16
C LYS A 76 -1.21 -7.30 6.51
N GLU A 77 -0.03 -6.79 6.83
CA GLU A 77 0.61 -6.97 8.14
C GLU A 77 -0.30 -6.44 9.27
N LYS A 78 -0.86 -5.24 9.10
CA LYS A 78 -1.74 -4.63 10.11
C LYS A 78 -3.04 -5.40 10.34
N LEU A 79 -3.61 -5.96 9.28
CA LEU A 79 -4.81 -6.78 9.37
C LEU A 79 -4.53 -8.12 10.04
N ALA A 80 -3.38 -8.75 9.74
CA ALA A 80 -2.95 -9.98 10.39
C ALA A 80 -2.69 -9.76 11.90
N GLU A 81 -2.06 -8.65 12.30
CA GLU A 81 -1.91 -8.27 13.71
C GLU A 81 -3.28 -8.20 14.42
N LYS A 82 -4.26 -7.55 13.78
CA LYS A 82 -5.61 -7.39 14.33
C LYS A 82 -6.36 -8.73 14.45
N GLU A 83 -6.12 -9.66 13.54
CA GLU A 83 -6.67 -11.02 13.61
C GLU A 83 -6.05 -11.83 14.75
N ASN A 84 -4.74 -11.74 14.93
CA ASN A 84 -4.04 -12.41 16.03
C ASN A 84 -4.52 -11.91 17.40
N VAL A 85 -4.67 -10.58 17.57
CA VAL A 85 -5.20 -9.98 18.81
C VAL A 85 -6.62 -10.50 19.11
N LYS A 86 -7.47 -10.61 18.09
CA LYS A 86 -8.82 -11.17 18.27
C LYS A 86 -8.81 -12.63 18.72
N ILE A 87 -7.87 -13.45 18.23
CA ILE A 87 -7.75 -14.86 18.61
C ILE A 87 -7.31 -14.99 20.08
N GLU A 88 -6.41 -14.12 20.54
CA GLU A 88 -5.98 -14.07 21.96
C GLU A 88 -7.09 -13.59 22.91
N GLU A 89 -7.98 -12.72 22.45
CA GLU A 89 -9.12 -12.22 23.23
C GLU A 89 -10.30 -13.20 23.35
N ILE A 90 -10.34 -14.28 22.56
CA ILE A 90 -11.31 -15.36 22.76
C ILE A 90 -10.88 -16.10 24.04
N PRO A 91 -11.66 -16.01 25.15
CA PRO A 91 -11.27 -16.67 26.39
C PRO A 91 -11.03 -18.14 26.09
N ALA A 92 -9.97 -18.71 26.68
CA ALA A 92 -9.62 -20.13 26.58
C ALA A 92 -10.76 -21.01 27.16
N ILE A 93 -11.86 -21.16 26.42
CA ILE A 93 -12.98 -22.05 26.71
C ILE A 93 -12.61 -23.41 26.11
N THR A 94 -11.53 -24.02 26.63
CA THR A 94 -11.23 -25.43 26.42
C THR A 94 -10.55 -25.94 27.68
N GLY A 95 -11.36 -26.31 28.69
CA GLY A 95 -10.82 -26.86 29.93
C GLY A 95 -11.78 -27.07 31.10
N GLN A 96 -13.08 -26.77 30.95
CA GLN A 96 -14.08 -27.11 31.96
C GLN A 96 -15.29 -27.78 31.33
N GLU A 97 -15.12 -29.04 30.90
CA GLU A 97 -16.24 -29.97 30.79
C GLU A 97 -16.10 -31.05 31.87
N ASN A 98 -16.97 -30.90 32.87
CA ASN A 98 -17.62 -31.95 33.67
C ASN A 98 -16.76 -33.00 34.38
N VAL A 99 -16.36 -32.66 35.61
CA VAL A 99 -16.41 -33.63 36.71
C VAL A 99 -17.64 -33.27 37.53
N LEU A 100 -18.70 -34.07 37.40
CA LEU A 100 -19.64 -34.54 38.43
C LEU A 100 -20.78 -35.34 37.75
#